data_AF-A0A956RWQ3-F1
#
_entry.id   AF-A0A956RWQ3-F1
#
_cell.length_a   1.000
_cell.length_b   1.000
_cell.length_c   1.000
_cell.angle_alpha   90.00
_cell.angle_beta   90.00
_cell.angle_gamma   90.00
#
_symmetry.space_group_name_H-M   'P 1'
#
loop_
_entity.id
_entity.type
_entity.pdbx_description
1 polymer ?
#
loop_
_entity_poly.entity_id
_entity_poly.type
_entity_poly.pdbx_seq_one_letter_code
_entity_poly.pdbx_strand_id
1 'polypeptide(L)'
;MRTKPYLIVTAQGKYNAYLMNDVTSAVTDSGLNIVAVEQNSSFGLSILAMVTETIDANDSVYAARERLLKKFSSFVNHHTDVKIVSPGEISRFVNKNIQVFTIIGKDKVGILKAITNALANFRVSVEKMHHVARGDFVVMELWVDASELRDLTVLKHAIQETCDRYQFDTIIQPDSPFRQRRRLVVFDMDRTIIENEVIDELAKVANVGEEVSSITSRAMAGEMDFKESLRARVKLLKGLPAELFHDVAETMKLTHGALDVTQTLKELGFKLALISGGFYYFANIVKDRLGFDYVYANELEIKDGIVTGELKGPIIDADAKGRILKEIAEKEGLTLDEVVAVGDGSNDAIMLQNAGFGIAFNSHDILKKVADGQLTQRNLYGLLYCLGATGRNDLSEQADLK
;
A
#
# COMPACT_ATOMS: atom_id res chain seq x y z
N MET A 1 -38.57 -6.90 -6.62
CA MET A 1 -37.84 -5.62 -6.80
C MET A 1 -38.76 -4.48 -6.39
N ARG A 2 -38.30 -3.55 -5.55
CA ARG A 2 -39.08 -2.35 -5.18
C ARG A 2 -39.32 -1.54 -6.47
N THR A 3 -40.58 -1.22 -6.77
CA THR A 3 -40.98 -0.50 -8.00
C THR A 3 -41.21 0.99 -7.79
N LYS A 4 -41.23 1.46 -6.54
CA LYS A 4 -41.52 2.85 -6.19
C LYS A 4 -40.26 3.72 -6.26
N PRO A 5 -40.35 4.94 -6.79
CA PRO A 5 -39.25 5.90 -6.80
C PRO A 5 -38.90 6.38 -5.39
N TYR A 6 -37.67 6.85 -5.22
CA TYR A 6 -37.14 7.45 -3.99
C TYR A 6 -36.97 8.96 -4.16
N LEU A 7 -36.78 9.66 -3.04
CA LEU A 7 -36.29 11.03 -3.01
C LEU A 7 -34.85 11.07 -2.48
N ILE A 8 -33.94 11.64 -3.27
CA ILE A 8 -32.62 12.05 -2.79
C ILE A 8 -32.75 13.48 -2.28
N VAL A 9 -32.43 13.66 -1.00
CA VAL A 9 -32.38 14.95 -0.34
C VAL A 9 -30.92 15.30 -0.12
N THR A 10 -30.46 16.44 -0.64
CA THR A 10 -29.14 16.96 -0.36
C THR A 10 -29.25 18.29 0.39
N ALA A 11 -28.37 18.50 1.36
CA ALA A 11 -28.28 19.74 2.10
C ALA A 11 -26.82 20.12 2.33
N GLN A 12 -26.50 21.39 2.16
CA GLN A 12 -25.17 21.95 2.44
C GLN A 12 -25.27 23.19 3.33
N GLY A 13 -24.33 23.34 4.25
CA GLY A 13 -24.28 24.49 5.15
C GLY A 13 -22.96 24.59 5.89
N LYS A 14 -22.81 25.63 6.72
CA LYS A 14 -21.70 25.73 7.67
C LYS A 14 -21.77 24.56 8.66
N TYR A 15 -20.60 24.05 9.06
CA TYR A 15 -20.51 23.04 10.11
C TYR A 15 -21.07 23.58 11.42
N ASN A 16 -22.21 23.02 11.86
CA ASN A 16 -22.86 23.31 13.12
C ASN A 16 -23.72 22.11 13.55
N ALA A 17 -24.21 22.12 14.79
CA ALA A 17 -25.01 21.04 15.35
C ALA A 17 -26.43 20.92 14.77
N TYR A 18 -26.91 21.92 14.02
CA TYR A 18 -28.32 22.05 13.65
C TYR A 18 -28.65 21.47 12.28
N LEU A 19 -27.71 21.48 11.31
CA LEU A 19 -27.98 21.02 9.93
C LEU A 19 -28.62 19.62 9.88
N MET A 20 -28.04 18.65 10.58
CA MET A 20 -28.54 17.28 10.60
C MET A 20 -29.93 17.20 11.24
N ASN A 21 -30.13 17.88 12.37
CA ASN A 21 -31.41 17.90 13.07
C ASN A 21 -32.52 18.55 12.23
N ASP A 22 -32.23 19.70 11.62
CA ASP A 22 -33.22 20.46 10.86
C ASP A 22 -33.64 19.69 9.61
N VAL A 23 -32.69 19.11 8.88
CA VAL A 23 -32.98 18.32 7.67
C VAL A 23 -33.72 17.03 7.99
N THR A 24 -33.29 16.27 9.01
CA THR A 24 -33.99 15.03 9.41
C THR A 24 -35.40 15.30 9.92
N SER A 25 -35.61 16.39 10.66
CA SER A 25 -36.93 16.81 11.12
C SER A 25 -37.84 17.16 9.93
N ALA A 26 -37.33 17.94 8.97
CA ALA A 26 -38.11 18.32 7.79
C ALA A 26 -38.49 17.12 6.91
N VAL A 27 -37.57 16.15 6.74
CA VAL A 27 -37.82 14.89 6.02
C VAL A 27 -38.91 14.09 6.72
N THR A 28 -38.76 13.85 8.02
CA THR A 28 -39.69 13.02 8.81
C THR A 28 -41.08 13.63 8.85
N ASP A 29 -41.18 14.93 9.13
CA ASP A 29 -42.45 15.67 9.15
C ASP A 29 -43.15 15.72 7.77
N SER A 30 -42.41 15.46 6.69
CA SER A 30 -42.96 15.38 5.34
C SER A 30 -43.53 14.00 5.00
N GLY A 31 -43.56 13.06 5.94
CA GLY A 31 -44.06 11.70 5.74
C GLY A 31 -43.08 10.79 5.01
N LEU A 32 -41.78 11.08 5.10
CA LEU A 32 -40.72 10.31 4.47
C LEU A 32 -39.93 9.53 5.52
N ASN A 33 -39.61 8.27 5.20
CA ASN A 33 -38.65 7.43 5.90
C ASN A 33 -37.25 7.64 5.32
N ILE A 34 -36.22 7.65 6.17
CA ILE A 34 -34.81 7.71 5.74
C ILE A 34 -34.32 6.28 5.54
N VAL A 35 -33.91 5.95 4.32
CA VAL A 35 -33.40 4.63 3.93
C VAL A 35 -31.88 4.56 4.10
N ALA A 36 -31.19 5.64 3.73
CA ALA A 36 -29.76 5.77 3.87
C ALA A 36 -29.39 7.24 4.10
N VAL A 37 -28.30 7.49 4.81
CA VAL A 37 -27.79 8.82 5.08
C VAL A 37 -26.26 8.83 5.06
N GLU A 38 -25.70 9.83 4.42
CA GLU A 38 -24.27 10.12 4.43
C GLU A 38 -24.05 11.60 4.75
N GLN A 39 -23.12 11.86 5.66
CA GLN A 39 -22.68 13.22 5.98
C GLN A 39 -21.16 13.29 5.91
N ASN A 40 -20.64 14.34 5.28
CA ASN A 40 -19.23 14.68 5.36
C ASN A 40 -19.08 16.15 5.75
N SER A 41 -18.16 16.43 6.66
CA SER A 41 -17.83 17.77 7.13
C SER A 41 -16.34 18.03 6.91
N SER A 42 -16.02 19.06 6.14
CA SER A 42 -14.64 19.41 5.77
C SER A 42 -14.51 20.91 5.61
N PHE A 43 -13.39 21.48 6.07
CA PHE A 43 -13.08 22.91 5.94
C PHE A 43 -14.19 23.85 6.47
N GLY A 44 -14.88 23.46 7.54
CA GLY A 44 -15.97 24.26 8.14
C GLY A 44 -17.30 24.21 7.36
N LEU A 45 -17.41 23.36 6.34
CA LEU A 45 -18.64 23.09 5.60
C LEU A 45 -19.13 21.67 5.89
N SER A 46 -20.44 21.46 5.78
CA SER A 46 -21.07 20.14 5.88
C SER A 46 -21.96 19.90 4.69
N ILE A 47 -21.87 18.70 4.15
CA ILE A 47 -22.71 18.19 3.07
C ILE A 47 -23.39 16.94 3.60
N LEU A 48 -24.71 16.89 3.45
CA LEU A 48 -25.59 15.83 3.89
C LEU A 48 -26.38 15.33 2.69
N ALA A 49 -26.41 14.02 2.50
CA ALA A 49 -27.20 13.35 1.47
C ALA A 49 -28.05 12.25 2.12
N MET A 50 -29.32 12.17 1.77
CA MET A 50 -30.25 11.14 2.25
C MET A 50 -31.00 10.52 1.09
N VAL A 51 -31.14 9.20 1.14
CA VAL A 51 -32.13 8.47 0.34
C VAL A 51 -33.36 8.30 1.19
N THR A 52 -34.52 8.71 0.69
CA THR A 52 -35.78 8.68 1.43
C THR A 52 -36.90 8.06 0.60
N GLU A 53 -37.90 7.50 1.27
CA GLU A 53 -39.08 6.89 0.65
C GLU A 53 -40.35 7.28 1.41
N THR A 54 -41.51 7.24 0.74
CA THR A 54 -42.79 7.57 1.41
C THR A 54 -43.15 6.49 2.44
N ILE A 55 -43.60 6.92 3.62
CA ILE A 55 -44.07 6.00 4.68
C ILE A 55 -45.40 5.37 4.27
N ASP A 56 -46.33 6.18 3.78
CA ASP A 56 -47.62 5.72 3.27
C ASP A 56 -47.47 5.23 1.82
N ALA A 57 -47.91 4.00 1.57
CA ALA A 57 -47.89 3.40 0.26
C ALA A 57 -48.80 4.12 -0.77
N ASN A 58 -49.80 4.87 -0.31
CA ASN A 58 -50.72 5.64 -1.15
C ASN A 58 -50.24 7.08 -1.37
N ASP A 59 -49.27 7.55 -0.60
CA ASP A 59 -48.72 8.90 -0.76
C ASP A 59 -47.75 8.95 -1.94
N SER A 60 -47.95 9.96 -2.78
CA SER A 60 -47.15 10.16 -3.98
C SER A 60 -45.80 10.77 -3.63
N VAL A 61 -44.73 10.25 -4.21
CA VAL A 61 -43.37 10.81 -4.08
C VAL A 61 -43.32 12.29 -4.45
N TYR A 62 -44.16 12.72 -5.40
CA TYR A 62 -44.26 14.12 -5.82
C TYR A 62 -44.91 14.98 -4.74
N ALA A 63 -45.96 14.49 -4.09
CA ALA A 63 -46.63 15.21 -3.01
C ALA A 63 -45.73 15.34 -1.78
N ALA A 64 -45.00 14.27 -1.42
CA ALA A 64 -44.01 14.30 -0.36
C ALA A 64 -42.88 15.29 -0.64
N ARG A 65 -42.39 15.34 -1.89
CA ARG A 65 -41.39 16.32 -2.33
C ARG A 65 -41.87 17.77 -2.16
N GLU A 66 -43.11 18.08 -2.55
CA GLU A 66 -43.65 19.44 -2.40
C GLU A 66 -43.75 19.86 -0.92
N ARG A 67 -44.20 18.96 -0.03
CA ARG A 67 -44.20 19.22 1.42
C ARG A 67 -42.81 19.50 1.96
N LEU A 68 -41.82 18.72 1.50
CA LEU A 68 -40.43 18.87 1.91
C LEU A 68 -39.82 20.19 1.43
N LEU A 69 -40.01 20.55 0.15
CA LEU A 69 -39.53 21.82 -0.40
C LEU A 69 -40.14 23.03 0.31
N LYS A 70 -41.43 22.94 0.68
CA LYS A 70 -42.09 24.00 1.45
C LYS A 70 -41.41 24.20 2.82
N LYS A 71 -41.02 23.12 3.50
CA LYS A 71 -40.28 23.21 4.77
C LYS A 71 -38.89 23.81 4.56
N PHE A 72 -38.13 23.33 3.58
CA PHE A 72 -36.80 23.85 3.27
C PHE A 72 -36.77 25.33 2.85
N SER A 73 -37.85 25.88 2.30
CA SER A 73 -37.91 27.32 2.00
C SER A 73 -37.72 28.22 3.24
N SER A 74 -37.95 27.68 4.44
CA SER A 74 -37.72 28.38 5.71
C SER A 74 -36.27 28.31 6.22
N PHE A 75 -35.42 27.48 5.60
CA PHE A 75 -34.06 27.24 6.06
C PHE A 75 -33.12 28.29 5.47
N VAL A 76 -32.98 29.43 6.15
CA VAL A 76 -32.21 30.59 5.66
C VAL A 76 -30.69 30.29 5.54
N ASN A 77 -30.18 29.30 6.25
CA ASN A 77 -28.74 29.01 6.37
C ASN A 77 -28.28 27.73 5.64
N HIS A 78 -29.17 27.08 4.88
CA HIS A 78 -28.89 25.81 4.22
C HIS A 78 -29.28 25.90 2.74
N HIS A 79 -28.45 25.36 1.86
CA HIS A 79 -28.85 25.12 0.48
C HIS A 79 -29.29 23.67 0.39
N THR A 80 -30.54 23.45 -0.01
CA THR A 80 -31.13 22.11 -0.09
C THR A 80 -31.61 21.83 -1.51
N ASP A 81 -31.49 20.59 -1.96
CA ASP A 81 -32.08 20.12 -3.21
C ASP A 81 -32.78 18.78 -3.00
N VAL A 82 -33.84 18.53 -3.77
CA VAL A 82 -34.66 17.32 -3.68
C VAL A 82 -34.94 16.77 -5.07
N LYS A 83 -34.41 15.58 -5.35
CA LYS A 83 -34.55 14.89 -6.63
C LYS A 83 -35.32 13.59 -6.48
N ILE A 84 -36.20 13.31 -7.43
CA ILE A 84 -36.87 12.00 -7.55
C ILE A 84 -35.95 11.08 -8.36
N VAL A 85 -35.70 9.88 -7.87
CA VAL A 85 -34.85 8.89 -8.53
C VAL A 85 -35.52 7.53 -8.61
N SER A 86 -35.21 6.78 -9.67
CA SER A 86 -35.70 5.42 -9.85
C SER A 86 -34.92 4.41 -8.99
N PRO A 87 -35.50 3.25 -8.64
CA PRO A 87 -34.78 2.19 -7.92
C PRO A 87 -33.50 1.69 -8.62
N GLY A 88 -33.50 1.69 -9.96
CA GLY A 88 -32.34 1.25 -10.75
C GLY A 88 -31.13 2.15 -10.57
N GLU A 89 -31.35 3.47 -10.48
CA GLU A 89 -30.29 4.46 -10.22
C GLU A 89 -29.70 4.26 -8.82
N ILE A 90 -30.50 3.87 -7.83
CA ILE A 90 -30.00 3.59 -6.47
C ILE A 90 -29.15 2.31 -6.42
N SER A 91 -29.51 1.26 -7.17
CA SER A 91 -28.75 0.00 -7.14
C SER A 91 -27.30 0.13 -7.63
N ARG A 92 -27.02 1.10 -8.52
CA ARG A 92 -25.65 1.40 -8.99
C ARG A 92 -24.73 1.88 -7.88
N PHE A 93 -25.27 2.42 -6.79
CA PHE A 93 -24.47 2.85 -5.65
C PHE A 93 -23.98 1.69 -4.77
N VAL A 94 -24.53 0.47 -4.93
CA VAL A 94 -24.32 -0.63 -3.97
C VAL A 94 -23.26 -1.65 -4.43
N ASN A 95 -23.12 -1.87 -5.74
CA ASN A 95 -22.19 -2.87 -6.28
C ASN A 95 -21.00 -2.19 -6.97
N LYS A 96 -20.10 -1.60 -6.19
CA LYS A 96 -18.92 -0.92 -6.71
C LYS A 96 -17.65 -1.75 -6.54
N ASN A 97 -16.78 -1.71 -7.54
CA ASN A 97 -15.42 -2.19 -7.49
C ASN A 97 -14.49 -1.02 -7.14
N ILE A 98 -14.39 -0.72 -5.84
CA ILE A 98 -13.58 0.40 -5.36
C ILE A 98 -12.13 -0.02 -5.22
N GLN A 99 -11.25 0.79 -5.80
CA GLN A 99 -9.81 0.69 -5.68
C GLN A 99 -9.29 1.91 -4.93
N VAL A 100 -8.40 1.71 -3.96
CA VAL A 100 -7.76 2.79 -3.21
C VAL A 100 -6.40 3.06 -3.82
N PHE A 101 -6.23 4.29 -4.31
CA PHE A 101 -5.00 4.77 -4.91
C PHE A 101 -4.31 5.64 -3.88
N THR A 102 -3.18 5.18 -3.33
CA THR A 102 -2.36 5.96 -2.40
C THR A 102 -1.17 6.52 -3.18
N ILE A 103 -1.04 7.85 -3.18
CA ILE A 103 -0.05 8.59 -3.96
C ILE A 103 0.82 9.38 -2.99
N ILE A 104 2.14 9.15 -3.04
CA ILE A 104 3.09 9.61 -2.04
C ILE A 104 4.24 10.34 -2.75
N GLY A 105 4.56 11.56 -2.34
CA GLY A 105 5.66 12.28 -2.95
C GLY A 105 5.79 13.71 -2.45
N LYS A 106 6.84 14.42 -2.88
CA LYS A 106 6.97 15.85 -2.59
C LYS A 106 5.93 16.61 -3.39
N ASP A 107 5.25 17.57 -2.77
CA ASP A 107 4.21 18.34 -3.45
C ASP A 107 4.73 18.99 -4.74
N LYS A 108 3.95 18.85 -5.81
CA LYS A 108 4.29 19.38 -7.14
C LYS A 108 3.07 19.96 -7.80
N VAL A 109 3.24 21.13 -8.40
CA VAL A 109 2.18 21.79 -9.16
C VAL A 109 1.70 20.87 -10.29
N GLY A 110 0.39 20.63 -10.32
CA GLY A 110 -0.27 19.89 -11.39
C GLY A 110 -0.32 18.37 -11.23
N ILE A 111 0.24 17.78 -10.15
CA ILE A 111 0.15 16.32 -9.91
C ILE A 111 -1.31 15.85 -9.87
N LEU A 112 -2.16 16.53 -9.09
CA LEU A 112 -3.57 16.18 -8.97
C LEU A 112 -4.28 16.25 -10.32
N LYS A 113 -4.02 17.31 -11.11
CA LYS A 113 -4.56 17.44 -12.47
C LYS A 113 -4.11 16.28 -13.37
N ALA A 114 -2.84 15.89 -13.30
CA ALA A 114 -2.30 14.80 -14.12
C ALA A 114 -2.99 13.46 -13.80
N ILE A 115 -3.13 13.14 -12.52
CA ILE A 115 -3.82 11.92 -12.05
C ILE A 115 -5.29 11.95 -12.45
N THR A 116 -6.02 13.03 -12.16
CA THR A 116 -7.44 13.12 -12.49
C THR A 116 -7.69 13.12 -14.01
N ASN A 117 -6.77 13.69 -14.80
CA ASN A 117 -6.84 13.60 -16.26
C ASN A 117 -6.63 12.15 -16.74
N ALA A 118 -5.68 11.42 -16.15
CA ALA A 118 -5.49 10.01 -16.46
C ALA A 118 -6.75 9.22 -16.14
N LEU A 119 -7.33 9.35 -14.93
CA LEU A 119 -8.59 8.70 -14.55
C LEU A 119 -9.74 9.05 -15.52
N ALA A 120 -9.87 10.33 -15.89
CA ALA A 120 -10.92 10.79 -16.81
C ALA A 120 -10.79 10.19 -18.22
N ASN A 121 -9.57 9.98 -18.73
CA ASN A 121 -9.35 9.31 -20.02
C ASN A 121 -9.87 7.86 -20.03
N PHE A 122 -9.92 7.22 -18.86
CA PHE A 122 -10.51 5.89 -18.68
C PHE A 122 -11.99 5.92 -18.30
N ARG A 123 -12.61 7.10 -18.20
CA ARG A 123 -13.99 7.32 -17.73
C ARG A 123 -14.25 6.76 -16.33
N VAL A 124 -13.24 6.81 -15.49
CA VAL A 124 -13.28 6.31 -14.13
C VAL A 124 -13.46 7.47 -13.16
N SER A 125 -14.34 7.30 -12.17
CA SER A 125 -14.71 8.35 -11.23
C SER A 125 -14.02 8.16 -9.89
N VAL A 126 -13.71 9.28 -9.22
CA VAL A 126 -13.24 9.30 -7.84
C VAL A 126 -14.44 9.48 -6.93
N GLU A 127 -14.70 8.52 -6.06
CA GLU A 127 -15.77 8.56 -5.06
C GLU A 127 -15.44 9.53 -3.93
N LYS A 128 -14.19 9.48 -3.51
CA LYS A 128 -13.70 10.12 -2.29
C LYS A 128 -12.20 10.33 -2.40
N MET A 129 -11.73 11.45 -1.87
CA MET A 129 -10.31 11.77 -1.82
C MET A 129 -9.94 12.32 -0.45
N HIS A 130 -8.92 11.74 0.17
CA HIS A 130 -8.43 12.14 1.49
C HIS A 130 -6.97 12.57 1.40
N HIS A 131 -6.64 13.66 2.08
CA HIS A 131 -5.26 14.06 2.30
C HIS A 131 -4.80 13.49 3.65
N VAL A 132 -3.83 12.58 3.64
CA VAL A 132 -3.44 11.79 4.81
C VAL A 132 -2.36 12.46 5.63
N ALA A 133 -1.32 13.00 4.98
CA ALA A 133 -0.20 13.62 5.67
C ALA A 133 0.34 14.84 4.89
N ARG A 134 0.70 15.90 5.63
CA ARG A 134 1.38 17.10 5.11
C ARG A 134 2.67 17.31 5.89
N GLY A 135 3.80 17.14 5.22
CA GLY A 135 5.13 17.36 5.78
C GLY A 135 6.15 17.42 4.64
N ASP A 136 7.26 16.70 4.78
CA ASP A 136 8.22 16.53 3.69
C ASP A 136 7.63 15.80 2.49
N PHE A 137 6.60 14.97 2.73
CA PHE A 137 5.79 14.32 1.72
C PHE A 137 4.32 14.73 1.84
N VAL A 138 3.65 14.78 0.70
CA VAL A 138 2.20 14.77 0.56
C VAL A 138 1.77 13.33 0.31
N VAL A 139 0.79 12.89 1.09
CA VAL A 139 0.14 11.59 0.92
C VAL A 139 -1.34 11.83 0.65
N MET A 140 -1.83 11.32 -0.48
CA MET A 140 -3.24 11.40 -0.87
C MET A 140 -3.78 10.01 -1.15
N GLU A 141 -5.01 9.75 -0.69
CA GLU A 141 -5.76 8.55 -1.02
C GLU A 141 -6.98 8.90 -1.86
N LEU A 142 -7.18 8.17 -2.94
CA LEU A 142 -8.34 8.31 -3.82
C LEU A 142 -9.07 6.97 -3.85
N TRP A 143 -10.35 6.95 -3.47
CA TRP A 143 -11.24 5.82 -3.70
C TRP A 143 -11.82 5.97 -5.09
N VAL A 144 -11.47 5.03 -5.96
CA VAL A 144 -11.69 5.09 -7.39
C VAL A 144 -12.66 3.97 -7.77
N ASP A 145 -13.80 4.32 -8.36
CA ASP A 145 -14.78 3.35 -8.84
C ASP A 145 -14.38 2.80 -10.21
N ALA A 146 -13.83 1.58 -10.20
CA ALA A 146 -13.38 0.87 -11.39
C ALA A 146 -14.43 -0.12 -11.94
N SER A 147 -15.71 -0.02 -11.51
CA SER A 147 -16.76 -0.99 -11.89
C SER A 147 -17.01 -1.09 -13.39
N GLU A 148 -16.81 0.00 -14.14
CA GLU A 148 -17.03 0.02 -15.59
C GLU A 148 -15.80 -0.42 -16.41
N LEU A 149 -14.67 -0.67 -15.75
CA LEU A 149 -13.46 -1.13 -16.43
C LEU A 149 -13.50 -2.63 -16.71
N ARG A 150 -13.12 -3.00 -17.93
CA ARG A 150 -12.91 -4.41 -18.31
C ARG A 150 -11.58 -4.96 -17.79
N ASP A 151 -10.55 -4.13 -17.78
CA ASP A 151 -9.20 -4.49 -17.36
C ASP A 151 -8.59 -3.37 -16.52
N LEU A 152 -8.44 -3.63 -15.23
CA LEU A 152 -7.86 -2.71 -14.26
C LEU A 152 -6.35 -2.49 -14.51
N THR A 153 -5.67 -3.45 -15.13
CA THR A 153 -4.22 -3.44 -15.35
C THR A 153 -3.79 -2.25 -16.20
N VAL A 154 -4.58 -1.91 -17.22
CA VAL A 154 -4.32 -0.76 -18.11
C VAL A 154 -4.42 0.56 -17.33
N LEU A 155 -5.40 0.69 -16.43
CA LEU A 155 -5.53 1.87 -15.59
C LEU A 155 -4.36 1.97 -14.61
N LYS A 156 -4.01 0.86 -13.93
CA LYS A 156 -2.87 0.82 -13.01
C LYS A 156 -1.59 1.31 -13.69
N HIS A 157 -1.30 0.78 -14.87
CA HIS A 157 -0.12 1.17 -15.65
C HIS A 157 -0.11 2.66 -16.00
N ALA A 158 -1.21 3.20 -16.55
CA ALA A 158 -1.27 4.61 -16.94
C ALA A 158 -1.10 5.58 -15.76
N ILE A 159 -1.60 5.18 -14.59
CA ILE A 159 -1.50 5.98 -13.36
C ILE A 159 -0.08 5.89 -12.80
N GLN A 160 0.53 4.71 -12.84
CA GLN A 160 1.92 4.50 -12.42
C GLN A 160 2.90 5.29 -13.30
N GLU A 161 2.77 5.23 -14.63
CA GLU A 161 3.57 6.07 -15.55
C GLU A 161 3.36 7.57 -15.30
N THR A 162 2.14 7.97 -14.95
CA THR A 162 1.85 9.36 -14.61
C THR A 162 2.56 9.76 -13.33
N CYS A 163 2.54 8.93 -12.30
CA CYS A 163 3.21 9.22 -11.04
C CYS A 163 4.74 9.19 -11.20
N ASP A 164 5.29 8.24 -11.96
CA ASP A 164 6.72 8.16 -12.29
C ASP A 164 7.22 9.46 -12.95
N ARG A 165 6.49 10.00 -13.94
CA ARG A 165 6.83 11.29 -14.59
C ARG A 165 6.89 12.45 -13.61
N TYR A 166 6.07 12.40 -12.56
CA TYR A 166 6.05 13.42 -11.51
C TYR A 166 6.89 13.01 -10.29
N GLN A 167 7.59 11.89 -10.32
CA GLN A 167 8.37 11.34 -9.19
C GLN A 167 7.52 11.16 -7.92
N PHE A 168 6.31 10.63 -8.09
CA PHE A 168 5.44 10.18 -7.03
C PHE A 168 5.42 8.65 -6.99
N ASP A 169 5.39 8.12 -5.78
CA ASP A 169 5.13 6.72 -5.52
C ASP A 169 3.63 6.46 -5.63
N THR A 170 3.26 5.22 -5.92
CA THR A 170 1.87 4.84 -6.17
C THR A 170 1.60 3.44 -5.68
N ILE A 171 0.52 3.31 -4.93
CA ILE A 171 -0.04 2.05 -4.49
C ILE A 171 -1.48 1.97 -4.99
N ILE A 172 -1.85 0.84 -5.57
CA ILE A 172 -3.23 0.59 -6.01
C ILE A 172 -3.69 -0.77 -5.49
N GLN A 173 -4.60 -0.73 -4.52
CA GLN A 173 -5.14 -1.93 -3.87
C GLN A 173 -6.67 -1.88 -3.83
N PRO A 174 -7.36 -3.04 -3.82
CA PRO A 174 -8.81 -3.07 -3.63
C PRO A 174 -9.20 -2.53 -2.26
N ASP A 175 -10.33 -1.81 -2.18
CA ASP A 175 -10.93 -1.41 -0.91
C ASP A 175 -11.60 -2.62 -0.25
N SER A 176 -10.77 -3.45 0.39
CA SER A 176 -11.19 -4.69 1.03
C SER A 176 -10.93 -4.64 2.55
N PRO A 177 -11.64 -5.46 3.35
CA PRO A 177 -11.35 -5.57 4.78
C PRO A 177 -9.88 -5.93 5.09
N PHE A 178 -9.20 -6.63 4.18
CA PHE A 178 -7.80 -7.02 4.33
C PHE A 178 -6.83 -5.85 4.28
N ARG A 179 -7.20 -4.73 3.65
CA ARG A 179 -6.40 -3.50 3.67
C ARG A 179 -6.10 -3.05 5.12
N GLN A 180 -7.03 -3.27 6.03
CA GLN A 180 -6.91 -2.90 7.46
C GLN A 180 -6.55 -4.08 8.37
N ARG A 181 -6.43 -5.30 7.83
CA ARG A 181 -6.22 -6.53 8.61
C ARG A 181 -4.90 -7.23 8.25
N ARG A 182 -3.94 -6.52 7.67
CA ARG A 182 -2.59 -7.05 7.49
C ARG A 182 -1.98 -7.35 8.86
N ARG A 183 -1.26 -8.47 8.96
CA ARG A 183 -0.67 -8.97 10.22
C ARG A 183 0.79 -9.39 10.10
N LEU A 184 1.25 -9.72 8.89
CA LEU A 184 2.63 -10.13 8.61
C LEU A 184 3.22 -9.24 7.53
N VAL A 185 4.42 -8.70 7.77
CA VAL A 185 5.22 -8.07 6.73
C VAL A 185 6.51 -8.85 6.52
N VAL A 186 6.75 -9.26 5.28
CA VAL A 186 7.92 -9.98 4.83
C VAL A 186 8.77 -9.04 3.99
N PHE A 187 10.04 -8.91 4.34
CA PHE A 187 10.99 -8.06 3.64
C PHE A 187 12.10 -8.89 3.00
N ASP A 188 12.54 -8.47 1.82
CA ASP A 188 13.91 -8.75 1.40
C ASP A 188 14.92 -7.93 2.23
N MET A 189 16.18 -8.36 2.24
CA MET A 189 17.26 -7.71 2.96
C MET A 189 18.02 -6.73 2.08
N ASP A 190 18.79 -7.25 1.12
CA ASP A 190 19.67 -6.49 0.26
C ASP A 190 18.85 -5.48 -0.56
N ARG A 191 19.33 -4.24 -0.67
CA ARG A 191 18.66 -3.13 -1.38
C ARG A 191 17.21 -2.81 -0.97
N THR A 192 16.73 -3.42 0.11
CA THR A 192 15.39 -3.22 0.68
C THR A 192 15.49 -2.72 2.12
N ILE A 193 15.90 -3.56 3.07
CA ILE A 193 16.12 -3.16 4.48
C ILE A 193 17.49 -2.51 4.66
N ILE A 194 18.48 -2.93 3.88
CA ILE A 194 19.80 -2.31 3.80
C ILE A 194 20.04 -1.71 2.41
N GLU A 195 20.88 -0.69 2.32
CA GLU A 195 21.15 0.00 1.06
C GLU A 195 22.11 -0.76 0.13
N ASN A 196 22.96 -1.60 0.72
CA ASN A 196 24.04 -2.30 0.02
C ASN A 196 23.62 -3.73 -0.35
N GLU A 197 24.40 -4.33 -1.26
CA GLU A 197 24.37 -5.76 -1.54
C GLU A 197 25.51 -6.42 -0.74
N VAL A 198 25.19 -7.32 0.19
CA VAL A 198 26.20 -7.90 1.11
C VAL A 198 27.30 -8.66 0.36
N ILE A 199 26.97 -9.36 -0.72
CA ILE A 199 27.96 -10.12 -1.49
C ILE A 199 28.99 -9.22 -2.18
N ASP A 200 28.60 -8.01 -2.57
CA ASP A 200 29.50 -7.04 -3.19
C ASP A 200 30.48 -6.47 -2.14
N GLU A 201 30.01 -6.24 -0.91
CA GLU A 201 30.90 -5.80 0.19
C GLU A 201 31.88 -6.90 0.60
N LEU A 202 31.45 -8.17 0.66
CA LEU A 202 32.34 -9.31 0.87
C LEU A 202 33.37 -9.43 -0.25
N ALA A 203 32.96 -9.23 -1.51
CA ALA A 203 33.84 -9.31 -2.67
C ALA A 203 34.94 -8.23 -2.65
N LYS A 204 34.62 -7.01 -2.18
CA LYS A 204 35.62 -5.95 -1.99
C LYS A 204 36.68 -6.36 -0.97
N VAL A 205 36.27 -6.88 0.18
CA VAL A 205 37.19 -7.34 1.23
C VAL A 205 38.03 -8.54 0.76
N ALA A 206 37.44 -9.40 -0.07
CA ALA A 206 38.15 -10.52 -0.71
C ALA A 206 39.00 -10.13 -1.94
N ASN A 207 39.02 -8.85 -2.34
CA ASN A 207 39.69 -8.35 -3.55
C ASN A 207 39.26 -9.04 -4.87
N VAL A 208 37.99 -9.43 -4.96
CA VAL A 208 37.37 -10.08 -6.15
C VAL A 208 36.11 -9.34 -6.63
N GLY A 209 36.02 -8.06 -6.33
CA GLY A 209 34.84 -7.23 -6.62
C GLY A 209 34.52 -7.10 -8.10
N GLU A 210 35.55 -7.02 -8.97
CA GLU A 210 35.35 -6.89 -10.42
C GLU A 210 34.76 -8.18 -11.02
N GLU A 211 35.26 -9.33 -10.58
CA GLU A 211 34.81 -10.64 -11.03
C GLU A 211 33.36 -10.92 -10.57
N VAL A 212 33.04 -10.58 -9.32
CA VAL A 212 31.67 -10.70 -8.79
C VAL A 212 30.72 -9.80 -9.57
N SER A 213 31.10 -8.55 -9.82
CA SER A 213 30.31 -7.60 -10.61
C SER A 213 30.06 -8.07 -12.06
N SER A 214 31.08 -8.67 -12.68
CA SER A 214 30.96 -9.27 -14.02
C SER A 214 29.92 -10.40 -14.06
N ILE A 215 29.94 -11.29 -13.06
CA ILE A 215 28.96 -12.38 -12.94
C ILE A 215 27.55 -11.82 -12.68
N THR A 216 27.40 -10.85 -11.78
CA THR A 216 26.12 -10.20 -11.48
C THR A 216 25.53 -9.57 -12.75
N SER A 217 26.34 -8.86 -13.53
CA SER A 217 25.90 -8.22 -14.78
C SER A 217 25.38 -9.23 -15.80
N ARG A 218 26.07 -10.36 -15.97
CA ARG A 218 25.66 -11.44 -16.88
C ARG A 218 24.37 -12.13 -16.42
N ALA A 219 24.22 -12.35 -15.10
CA ALA A 219 23.00 -12.90 -14.53
C ALA A 219 21.80 -11.94 -14.75
N MET A 220 21.99 -10.64 -14.55
CA MET A 220 20.96 -9.63 -14.83
C MET A 220 20.62 -9.53 -16.33
N ALA A 221 21.56 -9.85 -17.22
CA ALA A 221 21.33 -9.96 -18.66
C ALA A 221 20.61 -11.26 -19.06
N GLY A 222 20.32 -12.15 -18.11
CA GLY A 222 19.64 -13.43 -18.34
C GLY A 222 20.55 -14.54 -18.88
N GLU A 223 21.88 -14.36 -18.84
CA GLU A 223 22.85 -15.36 -19.29
C GLU A 223 23.07 -16.50 -18.28
N MET A 224 22.69 -16.29 -17.02
CA MET A 224 22.85 -17.25 -15.93
C MET A 224 21.61 -17.25 -15.05
N ASP A 225 21.21 -18.42 -14.58
CA ASP A 225 20.15 -18.48 -13.57
C ASP A 225 20.66 -17.99 -12.20
N PHE A 226 19.74 -17.70 -11.29
CA PHE A 226 20.07 -17.16 -9.96
C PHE A 226 20.98 -18.09 -9.15
N LYS A 227 20.74 -19.41 -9.18
CA LYS A 227 21.50 -20.39 -8.39
C LYS A 227 22.91 -20.54 -8.93
N GLU A 228 23.06 -20.60 -10.25
CA GLU A 228 24.35 -20.64 -10.93
C GLU A 228 25.15 -19.38 -10.66
N SER A 229 24.53 -18.20 -10.80
CA SER A 229 25.15 -16.91 -10.50
C SER A 229 25.60 -16.81 -9.04
N LEU A 230 24.74 -17.17 -8.09
CA LEU A 230 25.09 -17.12 -6.67
C LEU A 230 26.25 -18.06 -6.35
N ARG A 231 26.23 -19.31 -6.82
CA ARG A 231 27.34 -20.25 -6.61
C ARG A 231 28.65 -19.74 -7.22
N ALA A 232 28.60 -19.18 -8.43
CA ALA A 232 29.79 -18.64 -9.08
C ALA A 232 30.39 -17.46 -8.29
N ARG A 233 29.55 -16.55 -7.77
CA ARG A 233 30.00 -15.43 -6.93
C ARG A 233 30.55 -15.90 -5.59
N VAL A 234 29.87 -16.84 -4.92
CA VAL A 234 30.30 -17.41 -3.63
C VAL A 234 31.64 -18.14 -3.78
N LYS A 235 31.88 -18.82 -4.89
CA LYS A 235 33.15 -19.52 -5.17
C LYS A 235 34.35 -18.58 -5.18
N LEU A 236 34.18 -17.32 -5.60
CA LEU A 236 35.23 -16.30 -5.60
C LEU A 236 35.61 -15.86 -4.18
N LEU A 237 34.72 -16.05 -3.19
CA LEU A 237 34.97 -15.72 -1.78
C LEU A 237 35.80 -16.80 -1.06
N LYS A 238 36.21 -17.88 -1.75
CA LYS A 238 37.01 -18.95 -1.16
C LYS A 238 38.32 -18.40 -0.58
N GLY A 239 38.60 -18.73 0.68
CA GLY A 239 39.78 -18.28 1.40
C GLY A 239 39.56 -17.03 2.24
N LEU A 240 38.40 -16.38 2.15
CA LEU A 240 38.07 -15.22 2.99
C LEU A 240 37.95 -15.64 4.47
N PRO A 241 38.70 -15.03 5.41
CA PRO A 241 38.51 -15.25 6.83
C PRO A 241 37.14 -14.77 7.31
N ALA A 242 36.42 -15.61 8.04
CA ALA A 242 35.08 -15.29 8.56
C ALA A 242 35.08 -14.19 9.62
N GLU A 243 36.22 -13.93 10.27
CA GLU A 243 36.39 -12.80 11.20
C GLU A 243 36.11 -11.44 10.54
N LEU A 244 36.41 -11.31 9.24
CA LEU A 244 36.16 -10.07 8.47
C LEU A 244 34.67 -9.83 8.20
N PHE A 245 33.80 -10.79 8.49
CA PHE A 245 32.35 -10.58 8.35
C PHE A 245 31.85 -9.52 9.33
N HIS A 246 32.51 -9.37 10.48
CA HIS A 246 32.19 -8.32 11.44
C HIS A 246 32.42 -6.93 10.82
N ASP A 247 33.58 -6.72 10.19
CA ASP A 247 33.93 -5.45 9.53
C ASP A 247 32.92 -5.10 8.43
N VAL A 248 32.54 -6.09 7.60
CA VAL A 248 31.50 -5.90 6.58
C VAL A 248 30.17 -5.53 7.22
N ALA A 249 29.79 -6.18 8.33
CA ALA A 249 28.54 -5.92 9.01
C ALA A 249 28.45 -4.48 9.58
N GLU A 250 29.56 -3.92 10.04
CA GLU A 250 29.63 -2.53 10.52
C GLU A 250 29.39 -1.50 9.41
N THR A 251 29.71 -1.86 8.16
CA THR A 251 29.47 -0.99 6.99
C THR A 251 28.03 -1.01 6.49
N MET A 252 27.20 -1.96 6.95
CA MET A 252 25.81 -2.10 6.50
C MET A 252 24.97 -0.90 6.92
N LYS A 253 24.53 -0.13 5.92
CA LYS A 253 23.62 0.99 6.10
C LYS A 253 22.18 0.51 5.98
N LEU A 254 21.38 0.82 6.99
CA LEU A 254 19.94 0.62 6.93
C LEU A 254 19.33 1.62 5.93
N THR A 255 18.38 1.14 5.15
CA THR A 255 17.53 2.00 4.32
C THR A 255 16.84 3.04 5.19
N HIS A 256 16.77 4.27 4.72
CA HIS A 256 16.11 5.34 5.45
C HIS A 256 14.67 4.95 5.85
N GLY A 257 14.32 5.16 7.12
CA GLY A 257 13.03 4.78 7.70
C GLY A 257 12.91 3.30 8.11
N ALA A 258 13.87 2.41 7.80
CA ALA A 258 13.76 0.98 8.14
C ALA A 258 13.55 0.72 9.64
N LEU A 259 14.31 1.41 10.50
CA LEU A 259 14.19 1.28 11.95
C LEU A 259 12.80 1.71 12.43
N ASP A 260 12.39 2.93 12.10
CA ASP A 260 11.13 3.49 12.57
C ASP A 260 9.92 2.70 12.04
N VAL A 261 9.97 2.27 10.78
CA VAL A 261 8.92 1.45 10.16
C VAL A 261 8.81 0.11 10.86
N THR A 262 9.92 -0.60 11.07
CA THR A 262 9.89 -1.91 11.74
C THR A 262 9.41 -1.79 13.19
N GLN A 263 9.85 -0.77 13.93
CA GLN A 263 9.37 -0.50 15.28
C GLN A 263 7.89 -0.18 15.32
N THR A 264 7.42 0.73 14.46
CA THR A 264 5.98 1.09 14.37
C THR A 264 5.14 -0.14 14.04
N LEU A 265 5.58 -0.97 13.08
CA LEU A 265 4.87 -2.20 12.72
C LEU A 265 4.80 -3.18 13.91
N LYS A 266 5.88 -3.32 14.68
CA LYS A 266 5.88 -4.14 15.91
C LYS A 266 4.90 -3.61 16.95
N GLU A 267 4.86 -2.30 17.17
CA GLU A 267 3.93 -1.65 18.10
C GLU A 267 2.46 -1.86 17.67
N LEU A 268 2.20 -1.86 16.36
CA LEU A 268 0.90 -2.19 15.77
C LEU A 268 0.58 -3.70 15.78
N GLY A 269 1.47 -4.54 16.33
CA GLY A 269 1.27 -5.97 16.51
C GLY A 269 1.56 -6.82 15.27
N PHE A 270 2.27 -6.28 14.27
CA PHE A 270 2.69 -7.08 13.12
C PHE A 270 3.79 -8.07 13.49
N LYS A 271 3.76 -9.22 12.84
CA LYS A 271 4.91 -10.11 12.70
C LYS A 271 5.80 -9.62 11.57
N LEU A 272 7.10 -9.69 11.79
CA LEU A 272 8.10 -9.30 10.80
C LEU A 272 8.97 -10.48 10.41
N ALA A 273 9.14 -10.69 9.09
CA ALA A 273 10.02 -11.70 8.54
C ALA A 273 11.02 -11.10 7.56
N LEU A 274 12.26 -11.58 7.62
CA LEU A 274 13.32 -11.26 6.68
C LEU A 274 13.64 -12.50 5.85
N ILE A 275 13.38 -12.47 4.54
CA ILE A 275 13.68 -13.57 3.61
C ILE A 275 14.64 -13.07 2.53
N SER A 276 15.90 -13.47 2.63
CA SER A 276 16.99 -12.93 1.82
C SER A 276 17.64 -13.97 0.92
N GLY A 277 18.05 -13.53 -0.27
CA GLY A 277 18.99 -14.27 -1.14
C GLY A 277 20.46 -14.08 -0.74
N GLY A 278 20.75 -13.17 0.18
CA GLY A 278 22.05 -12.95 0.79
C GLY A 278 22.36 -13.97 1.89
N PHE A 279 23.17 -13.59 2.88
CA PHE A 279 23.77 -14.54 3.83
C PHE A 279 23.25 -14.43 5.27
N TYR A 280 23.05 -15.59 5.90
CA TYR A 280 22.45 -15.76 7.23
C TYR A 280 23.15 -14.98 8.34
N TYR A 281 24.48 -14.93 8.33
CA TYR A 281 25.23 -14.16 9.32
C TYR A 281 24.78 -12.69 9.38
N PHE A 282 24.68 -12.03 8.23
CA PHE A 282 24.29 -10.62 8.13
C PHE A 282 22.79 -10.43 8.36
N ALA A 283 21.97 -11.34 7.82
CA ALA A 283 20.53 -11.32 8.06
C ALA A 283 20.19 -11.46 9.55
N ASN A 284 20.95 -12.25 10.31
CA ASN A 284 20.74 -12.38 11.76
C ASN A 284 21.11 -11.09 12.51
N ILE A 285 22.15 -10.37 12.09
CA ILE A 285 22.49 -9.05 12.65
C ILE A 285 21.36 -8.05 12.40
N VAL A 286 20.82 -8.01 11.17
CA VAL A 286 19.67 -7.15 10.83
C VAL A 286 18.45 -7.53 11.66
N LYS A 287 18.17 -8.83 11.83
CA LYS A 287 17.10 -9.33 12.68
C LYS A 287 17.24 -8.82 14.12
N ASP A 288 18.41 -8.98 14.73
CA ASP A 288 18.63 -8.61 16.13
C ASP A 288 18.53 -7.08 16.32
N ARG A 289 19.03 -6.31 15.34
CA ARG A 289 18.99 -4.84 15.35
C ARG A 289 17.57 -4.27 15.19
N LEU A 290 16.72 -4.92 14.40
CA LEU A 290 15.39 -4.41 14.03
C LEU A 290 14.22 -5.20 14.65
N GLY A 291 14.50 -6.27 15.39
CA GLY A 291 13.49 -7.04 16.11
C GLY A 291 12.61 -7.94 15.24
N PHE A 292 13.15 -8.47 14.13
CA PHE A 292 12.44 -9.42 13.26
C PHE A 292 12.12 -10.73 13.99
N ASP A 293 10.91 -11.26 13.79
CA ASP A 293 10.47 -12.52 14.40
C ASP A 293 11.05 -13.72 13.62
N TYR A 294 11.24 -13.58 12.31
CA TYR A 294 11.71 -14.63 11.40
C TYR A 294 12.89 -14.15 10.55
N VAL A 295 13.86 -15.04 10.32
CA VAL A 295 14.97 -14.80 9.38
C VAL A 295 15.27 -16.07 8.59
N TYR A 296 15.36 -15.94 7.27
CA TYR A 296 15.76 -17.00 6.35
C TYR A 296 16.72 -16.39 5.33
N ALA A 297 17.90 -16.99 5.17
CA ALA A 297 18.93 -16.55 4.24
C ALA A 297 19.84 -17.72 3.86
N ASN A 298 20.65 -17.57 2.81
CA ASN A 298 21.64 -18.58 2.44
C ASN A 298 22.77 -18.65 3.47
N GLU A 299 23.40 -19.80 3.65
CA GLU A 299 24.50 -19.93 4.61
C GLU A 299 25.81 -20.27 3.88
N LEU A 300 26.86 -19.48 4.11
CA LEU A 300 28.20 -19.78 3.60
C LEU A 300 28.79 -20.97 4.35
N GLU A 301 29.38 -21.94 3.64
CA GLU A 301 30.15 -22.99 4.28
C GLU A 301 31.50 -22.44 4.76
N ILE A 302 31.68 -22.44 6.07
CA ILE A 302 32.91 -22.02 6.76
C ILE A 302 33.52 -23.25 7.43
N LYS A 303 34.82 -23.47 7.21
CA LYS A 303 35.63 -24.52 7.86
C LYS A 303 36.88 -23.87 8.43
N ASP A 304 37.19 -24.17 9.69
CA ASP A 304 38.34 -23.62 10.41
C ASP A 304 38.42 -22.08 10.36
N GLY A 305 37.25 -21.42 10.40
CA GLY A 305 37.16 -19.95 10.32
C GLY A 305 37.34 -19.36 8.91
N ILE A 306 37.41 -20.18 7.86
CA ILE A 306 37.65 -19.75 6.48
C ILE A 306 36.47 -20.14 5.58
N VAL A 307 36.04 -19.21 4.72
CA VAL A 307 35.02 -19.45 3.70
C VAL A 307 35.55 -20.43 2.66
N THR A 308 34.80 -21.50 2.42
CA THR A 308 35.19 -22.58 1.51
C THR A 308 34.92 -22.29 0.03
N GLY A 309 34.06 -21.30 -0.24
CA GLY A 309 33.52 -21.01 -1.57
C GLY A 309 32.25 -21.78 -1.92
N GLU A 310 31.65 -22.47 -0.95
CA GLU A 310 30.41 -23.24 -1.11
C GLU A 310 29.29 -22.73 -0.18
N LEU A 311 28.05 -23.10 -0.49
CA LEU A 311 26.86 -22.82 0.33
C LEU A 311 26.43 -24.07 1.09
N LYS A 312 25.94 -23.90 2.32
CA LYS A 312 25.27 -24.97 3.08
C LYS A 312 23.79 -25.03 2.72
N GLY A 313 23.28 -26.25 2.59
CA GLY A 313 21.85 -26.48 2.42
C GLY A 313 21.29 -25.99 1.07
N PRO A 314 19.96 -25.92 0.94
CA PRO A 314 19.30 -25.44 -0.26
C PRO A 314 19.44 -23.91 -0.42
N ILE A 315 19.55 -23.46 -1.67
CA ILE A 315 19.61 -22.04 -2.01
C ILE A 315 18.21 -21.42 -1.90
N ILE A 316 18.12 -20.25 -1.27
CA ILE A 316 16.94 -19.40 -1.24
C ILE A 316 16.87 -18.57 -2.53
N ASP A 317 16.20 -19.14 -3.54
CA ASP A 317 15.81 -18.50 -4.79
C ASP A 317 14.36 -17.97 -4.72
N ALA A 318 13.82 -17.48 -5.84
CA ALA A 318 12.46 -16.92 -5.90
C ALA A 318 11.37 -17.89 -5.44
N ASP A 319 11.45 -19.16 -5.88
CA ASP A 319 10.51 -20.21 -5.46
C ASP A 319 10.61 -20.49 -3.96
N ALA A 320 11.84 -20.56 -3.44
CA ALA A 320 12.06 -20.72 -2.01
C ALA A 320 11.52 -19.53 -1.21
N LYS A 321 11.72 -18.28 -1.66
CA LYS A 321 11.14 -17.10 -0.98
C LYS A 321 9.62 -17.18 -0.91
N GLY A 322 8.97 -17.52 -2.03
CA GLY A 322 7.52 -17.70 -2.09
C GLY A 322 7.00 -18.82 -1.19
N ARG A 323 7.73 -19.95 -1.13
CA ARG A 323 7.40 -21.07 -0.24
C ARG A 323 7.56 -20.70 1.24
N ILE A 324 8.68 -20.09 1.61
CA ILE A 324 8.96 -19.68 3.00
C ILE A 324 7.91 -18.67 3.48
N LEU A 325 7.50 -17.72 2.64
CA LEU A 325 6.41 -16.80 2.98
C LEU A 325 5.12 -17.54 3.36
N LYS A 326 4.74 -18.57 2.58
CA LYS A 326 3.57 -19.42 2.88
C LYS A 326 3.73 -20.18 4.19
N GLU A 327 4.91 -20.77 4.41
CA GLU A 327 5.22 -21.50 5.64
C GLU A 327 5.12 -20.60 6.89
N ILE A 328 5.58 -19.34 6.82
CA ILE A 328 5.45 -18.38 7.93
C ILE A 328 3.97 -18.01 8.14
N ALA A 329 3.23 -17.73 7.06
CA ALA A 329 1.81 -17.39 7.15
C ALA A 329 1.00 -18.53 7.80
N GLU A 330 1.24 -19.77 7.37
CA GLU A 330 0.62 -20.97 7.95
C GLU A 330 0.97 -21.13 9.43
N LYS A 331 2.24 -20.91 9.81
CA LYS A 331 2.70 -20.99 11.20
C LYS A 331 2.02 -19.94 12.10
N GLU A 332 1.76 -18.75 11.58
CA GLU A 332 1.06 -17.68 12.29
C GLU A 332 -0.47 -17.79 12.20
N GLY A 333 -1.00 -18.79 11.48
CA GLY A 333 -2.44 -18.97 11.29
C GLY A 333 -3.10 -17.89 10.44
N LEU A 334 -2.34 -17.30 9.51
CA LEU A 334 -2.77 -16.19 8.65
C LEU A 334 -3.12 -16.69 7.24
N THR A 335 -4.07 -16.03 6.58
CA THR A 335 -4.23 -16.18 5.14
C THR A 335 -3.23 -15.30 4.39
N LEU A 336 -2.94 -15.62 3.13
CA LEU A 336 -2.03 -14.80 2.31
C LEU A 336 -2.57 -13.36 2.09
N ASP A 337 -3.89 -13.17 2.16
CA ASP A 337 -4.53 -11.85 2.13
C ASP A 337 -4.15 -10.97 3.33
N GLU A 338 -3.61 -11.54 4.40
CA GLU A 338 -3.13 -10.81 5.59
C GLU A 338 -1.61 -10.54 5.54
N VAL A 339 -0.93 -10.99 4.49
CA VAL A 339 0.53 -10.89 4.32
C VAL A 339 0.90 -9.77 3.36
N VAL A 340 1.93 -9.01 3.71
CA VAL A 340 2.55 -7.98 2.88
C VAL A 340 3.97 -8.42 2.55
N ALA A 341 4.38 -8.29 1.29
CA ALA A 341 5.75 -8.59 0.87
C ALA A 341 6.41 -7.35 0.26
N VAL A 342 7.66 -7.08 0.63
CA VAL A 342 8.44 -5.93 0.15
C VAL A 342 9.78 -6.42 -0.39
N GLY A 343 10.13 -6.04 -1.61
CA GLY A 343 11.42 -6.41 -2.23
C GLY A 343 11.75 -5.55 -3.45
N ASP A 344 12.99 -5.59 -3.93
CA ASP A 344 13.50 -4.77 -5.03
C ASP A 344 13.81 -5.58 -6.31
N GLY A 345 14.10 -6.87 -6.15
CA GLY A 345 14.67 -7.71 -7.20
C GLY A 345 13.68 -8.64 -7.90
N SER A 346 14.07 -9.14 -9.07
CA SER A 346 13.30 -10.15 -9.79
C SER A 346 13.19 -11.48 -9.03
N ASN A 347 14.13 -11.76 -8.13
CA ASN A 347 14.08 -12.89 -7.19
C ASN A 347 12.96 -12.77 -6.16
N ASP A 348 12.34 -11.60 -5.98
CA ASP A 348 11.22 -11.41 -5.06
C ASP A 348 9.86 -11.59 -5.72
N ALA A 349 9.80 -11.70 -7.05
CA ALA A 349 8.56 -11.69 -7.81
C ALA A 349 7.53 -12.71 -7.31
N ILE A 350 7.95 -13.95 -7.04
CA ILE A 350 7.05 -15.02 -6.54
C ILE A 350 6.60 -14.72 -5.11
N MET A 351 7.46 -14.15 -4.27
CA MET A 351 7.11 -13.74 -2.91
C MET A 351 6.05 -12.62 -2.93
N LEU A 352 6.26 -11.60 -3.77
CA LEU A 352 5.31 -10.48 -3.93
C LEU A 352 3.97 -10.95 -4.49
N GLN A 353 3.97 -11.82 -5.52
CA GLN A 353 2.76 -12.35 -6.12
C GLN A 353 1.95 -13.27 -5.19
N ASN A 354 2.63 -13.98 -4.28
CA ASN A 354 1.96 -14.85 -3.32
C ASN A 354 1.37 -14.08 -2.14
N ALA A 355 1.95 -12.93 -1.77
CA ALA A 355 1.38 -12.08 -0.74
C ALA A 355 0.09 -11.45 -1.24
N GLY A 356 -0.89 -11.22 -0.36
CA GLY A 356 -2.09 -10.49 -0.76
C GLY A 356 -1.84 -9.01 -1.06
N PHE A 357 -0.62 -8.53 -0.80
CA PHE A 357 -0.17 -7.18 -1.14
C PHE A 357 1.35 -7.13 -1.29
N GLY A 358 1.80 -7.12 -2.55
CA GLY A 358 3.22 -7.04 -2.90
C GLY A 358 3.65 -5.60 -3.23
N ILE A 359 4.75 -5.14 -2.63
CA ILE A 359 5.31 -3.81 -2.84
C ILE A 359 6.70 -3.95 -3.45
N ALA A 360 6.87 -3.34 -4.63
CA ALA A 360 8.19 -3.21 -5.23
C ALA A 360 8.89 -1.95 -4.68
N PHE A 361 10.00 -2.15 -3.97
CA PHE A 361 10.78 -1.08 -3.37
C PHE A 361 12.00 -0.77 -4.23
N ASN A 362 12.13 0.48 -4.71
CA ASN A 362 13.25 0.97 -5.53
C ASN A 362 13.69 -0.02 -6.63
N SER A 363 12.72 -0.65 -7.28
CA SER A 363 12.92 -1.83 -8.12
C SER A 363 13.07 -1.54 -9.61
N HIS A 364 13.55 -2.53 -10.34
CA HIS A 364 13.53 -2.54 -11.81
C HIS A 364 12.11 -2.75 -12.37
N ASP A 365 11.89 -2.31 -13.61
CA ASP A 365 10.57 -2.30 -14.26
C ASP A 365 9.86 -3.66 -14.32
N ILE A 366 10.62 -4.77 -14.30
CA ILE A 366 10.05 -6.12 -14.29
C ILE A 366 9.26 -6.38 -13.00
N LEU A 367 9.80 -6.00 -11.84
CA LEU A 367 9.13 -6.22 -10.56
C LEU A 367 7.92 -5.28 -10.40
N LYS A 368 8.02 -4.05 -10.90
CA LYS A 368 6.91 -3.09 -10.89
C LYS A 368 5.65 -3.59 -11.59
N LYS A 369 5.79 -4.43 -12.63
CA LYS A 369 4.66 -4.99 -13.39
C LYS A 369 3.88 -6.06 -12.62
N VAL A 370 4.49 -6.68 -11.62
CA VAL A 370 3.89 -7.78 -10.86
C VAL A 370 3.49 -7.39 -9.43
N ALA A 371 3.94 -6.22 -8.97
CA ALA A 371 3.61 -5.69 -7.65
C ALA A 371 2.28 -4.91 -7.65
N ASP A 372 1.62 -4.87 -6.49
CA ASP A 372 0.41 -4.09 -6.27
C ASP A 372 0.69 -2.60 -6.03
N GLY A 373 1.91 -2.30 -5.58
CA GLY A 373 2.37 -0.94 -5.36
C GLY A 373 3.87 -0.80 -5.54
N GLN A 374 4.31 0.45 -5.67
CA GLN A 374 5.73 0.79 -5.73
C GLN A 374 6.06 1.90 -4.74
N LEU A 375 7.25 1.80 -4.16
CA LEU A 375 7.89 2.83 -3.37
C LEU A 375 9.25 3.10 -4.01
N THR A 376 9.39 4.22 -4.71
CA THR A 376 10.58 4.57 -5.50
C THR A 376 11.47 5.59 -4.79
N GLN A 377 10.92 6.31 -3.80
CA GLN A 377 11.76 7.05 -2.88
C GLN A 377 12.59 6.05 -2.06
N ARG A 378 13.89 6.31 -1.86
CA ARG A 378 14.78 5.50 -1.00
C ARG A 378 14.45 5.66 0.48
N ASN A 379 13.20 5.39 0.83
CA ASN A 379 12.61 5.65 2.12
C ASN A 379 11.42 4.70 2.35
N LEU A 380 11.46 3.93 3.44
CA LEU A 380 10.42 2.97 3.77
C LEU A 380 9.19 3.57 4.45
N TYR A 381 9.18 4.86 4.86
CA TYR A 381 8.00 5.47 5.51
C TYR A 381 6.72 5.36 4.67
N GLY A 382 6.86 5.30 3.34
CA GLY A 382 5.74 5.07 2.42
C GLY A 382 4.92 3.83 2.79
N LEU A 383 5.57 2.77 3.30
CA LEU A 383 4.95 1.52 3.69
C LEU A 383 3.87 1.69 4.77
N LEU A 384 4.10 2.57 5.75
CA LEU A 384 3.15 2.78 6.85
C LEU A 384 1.82 3.35 6.31
N TYR A 385 1.90 4.26 5.34
CA TYR A 385 0.71 4.80 4.67
C TYR A 385 -0.02 3.73 3.86
N CYS A 386 0.71 2.80 3.21
CA CYS A 386 0.09 1.68 2.51
C CYS A 386 -0.76 0.79 3.43
N LEU A 387 -0.36 0.69 4.69
CA LEU A 387 -0.97 -0.12 5.73
C LEU A 387 -2.01 0.65 6.55
N GLY A 388 -2.38 1.85 6.10
CA GLY A 388 -3.48 2.63 6.67
C GLY A 388 -3.09 3.56 7.81
N ALA A 389 -1.79 3.82 8.04
CA ALA A 389 -1.37 4.85 9.00
C ALA A 389 -1.83 6.24 8.52
N THR A 390 -2.46 7.01 9.39
CA THR A 390 -3.00 8.34 9.04
C THR A 390 -2.28 9.46 9.79
N GLY A 391 -1.13 9.91 9.27
CA GLY A 391 -0.52 11.22 9.54
C GLY A 391 -0.17 11.61 11.00
N ARG A 392 1.13 11.79 11.26
CA ARG A 392 1.82 12.39 12.44
C ARG A 392 1.44 11.94 13.86
N ASN A 393 0.18 11.83 14.29
CA ASN A 393 -0.08 11.38 15.66
C ASN A 393 0.42 9.95 15.92
N ASP A 394 0.49 9.12 14.88
CA ASP A 394 1.06 7.77 14.94
C ASP A 394 2.60 7.73 14.71
N LEU A 395 3.22 8.85 14.31
CA LEU A 395 4.64 8.88 13.85
C LEU A 395 5.50 9.95 14.53
N SER A 396 4.93 10.87 15.32
CA SER A 396 5.64 12.06 15.83
C SER A 396 5.73 12.19 17.35
N GLU A 397 5.43 11.16 18.15
CA GLU A 397 5.81 11.19 19.57
C GLU A 397 7.28 10.76 19.82
N GLN A 398 7.98 10.22 18.82
CA GLN A 398 9.34 9.69 19.00
C GLN A 398 10.46 10.52 18.35
N ALA A 399 10.14 11.54 17.54
CA ALA A 399 11.15 12.37 16.87
C ALA A 399 11.75 13.48 17.77
N ASP A 400 11.16 13.76 18.94
CA ASP A 400 11.63 14.78 19.89
C ASP A 400 12.38 14.20 21.11
N LEU A 401 12.78 12.92 21.05
CA LEU A 401 13.69 12.31 22.02
C LEU A 401 14.98 11.87 21.35
N LYS A 402 15.85 12.84 21.05
CA LYS A 402 17.32 12.67 21.04
C LYS A 402 18.04 14.00 21.13
#